data_AF-A0AAI9EMY2-F1
#
_entry.id   AF-A0AAI9EMY2-F1
#
_cell.length_a   1.000
_cell.length_b   1.000
_cell.length_c   1.000
_cell.angle_alpha   90.00
_cell.angle_beta   90.00
_cell.angle_gamma   90.00
#
_symmetry.space_group_name_H-M   'P 1'
#
loop_
_entity.id
_entity.type
_entity.pdbx_description
1 polymer ?
#
loop_
_entity_poly.entity_id
_entity_poly.type
_entity_poly.pdbx_seq_one_letter_code
_entity_poly.pdbx_strand_id
1 'polypeptide(L)'
;MRHVVLYSGGHASAIVAIEVARKYGAENVILLSHDTNPDIEDADIKRFRIEVAKYLGIEITYANHSDWETATPISVCLDAKAWKVGAGSVLCTNRLKTAPFDVWLKENDPDGNNIYYYGFEPNEPARIQRRSGILGARGYQTGFPLIWDERTTHDISELGIPKPLPYGH
;
A
#
# COMPACT_ATOMS: atom_id res chain seq x y z
N MET A 1 14.30 -2.01 13.36
CA MET A 1 12.97 -1.44 13.08
C MET A 1 12.98 -0.82 11.70
N ARG A 2 11.98 -1.13 10.87
CA ARG A 2 11.79 -0.55 9.53
C ARG A 2 10.46 0.21 9.47
N HIS A 3 10.36 1.13 8.54
CA HIS A 3 9.15 1.90 8.27
C HIS A 3 8.51 1.40 6.97
N VAL A 4 7.47 0.57 7.10
CA VAL A 4 6.84 -0.12 5.96
C VAL A 4 5.67 0.70 5.45
N VAL A 5 5.80 1.27 4.26
CA VAL A 5 4.74 2.03 3.61
C VAL A 5 3.91 1.08 2.75
N LEU A 6 2.60 1.01 3.01
CA LEU A 6 1.66 0.26 2.20
C LEU A 6 1.39 1.04 0.91
N TYR A 7 2.26 0.80 -0.07
CA TYR A 7 2.45 1.64 -1.23
C TYR A 7 1.60 1.15 -2.42
N SER A 8 0.44 1.75 -2.61
CA SER A 8 -0.54 1.29 -3.61
C SER A 8 -0.42 1.97 -4.98
N GLY A 9 0.55 2.86 -5.19
CA GLY A 9 0.67 3.64 -6.43
C GLY A 9 -0.38 4.76 -6.58
N GLY A 10 -1.08 5.12 -5.49
CA GLY A 10 -1.97 6.29 -5.46
C GLY A 10 -1.30 7.51 -4.83
N HIS A 11 -1.84 8.70 -5.10
CA HIS A 11 -1.31 9.99 -4.63
C HIS A 11 -1.10 10.02 -3.10
N ALA A 12 -2.12 9.63 -2.33
CA ALA A 12 -2.04 9.55 -0.87
C ALA A 12 -0.88 8.66 -0.37
N SER A 13 -0.69 7.49 -0.99
CA SER A 13 0.40 6.57 -0.60
C SER A 13 1.78 7.07 -1.01
N ALA A 14 1.88 7.88 -2.07
CA ALA A 14 3.12 8.53 -2.48
C ALA A 14 3.54 9.64 -1.50
N ILE A 15 2.59 10.48 -1.07
CA ILE A 15 2.84 11.49 -0.02
C ILE A 15 3.32 10.81 1.27
N VAL A 16 2.67 9.71 1.66
CA VAL A 16 3.11 8.90 2.81
C VAL A 16 4.55 8.42 2.64
N ALA A 17 4.91 7.89 1.47
CA ALA A 17 6.27 7.42 1.21
C ALA A 17 7.31 8.55 1.40
N ILE A 18 7.02 9.73 0.87
CA ILE A 18 7.90 10.91 0.98
C ILE A 18 8.02 11.39 2.41
N GLU A 19 6.91 11.55 3.13
CA GLU A 19 6.95 12.07 4.50
C GLU A 19 7.63 11.09 5.47
N VAL A 20 7.44 9.79 5.26
CA VAL A 20 8.11 8.76 6.06
C VAL A 20 9.61 8.73 5.73
N ALA A 21 10.00 8.77 4.46
CA ALA A 21 11.40 8.81 4.06
C ALA A 21 12.11 10.08 4.55
N ARG A 22 11.45 11.25 4.46
CA ARG A 22 11.96 12.51 5.00
C ARG A 22 12.21 12.42 6.51
N LYS A 23 11.26 11.83 7.25
CA LYS A 23 11.30 11.79 8.72
C LYS A 23 12.29 10.76 9.27
N TYR A 24 12.44 9.61 8.60
CA TYR A 24 13.18 8.47 9.14
C TYR A 24 14.39 8.04 8.31
N GLY A 25 14.66 8.70 7.18
CA GLY A 25 15.70 8.31 6.22
C GLY A 25 15.20 7.24 5.26
N ALA A 26 15.47 7.42 3.96
CA ALA A 26 15.05 6.51 2.90
C ALA A 26 15.60 5.09 3.11
N GLU A 27 16.80 4.98 3.67
CA GLU A 27 17.46 3.72 3.98
C GLU A 27 16.68 2.87 5.01
N ASN A 28 15.79 3.48 5.80
CA ASN A 28 14.97 2.81 6.82
C ASN A 28 13.55 2.49 6.36
N VAL A 29 13.20 2.83 5.11
CA VAL A 29 11.86 2.68 4.55
C VAL A 29 11.77 1.46 3.63
N ILE A 30 10.63 0.77 3.69
CA ILE A 30 10.24 -0.27 2.75
C ILE A 30 9.00 0.19 2.02
N LEU A 31 9.04 0.28 0.69
CA LEU A 31 7.85 0.50 -0.14
C LEU A 31 7.21 -0.85 -0.45
N LEU A 32 6.22 -1.26 0.34
CA LEU A 32 5.55 -2.55 0.17
C LEU A 32 4.32 -2.40 -0.73
N SER A 33 4.39 -2.95 -1.93
CA SER A 33 3.33 -2.90 -2.94
C SER A 33 2.79 -4.28 -3.27
N HIS A 34 1.68 -4.29 -4.02
CA HIS A 34 1.17 -5.47 -4.70
C HIS A 34 1.22 -5.14 -6.18
N ASP A 35 1.88 -5.98 -6.97
CA ASP A 35 1.73 -5.92 -8.41
C ASP A 35 0.45 -6.63 -8.81
N THR A 36 -0.13 -6.14 -9.89
CA THR A 36 -1.38 -6.66 -10.44
C THR A 36 -1.17 -6.97 -11.90
N ASN A 37 -1.98 -7.90 -12.42
CA ASN A 37 -2.00 -8.25 -13.84
C ASN A 37 -1.97 -6.94 -14.69
N PRO A 38 -1.01 -6.83 -15.62
CA PRO A 38 -0.80 -5.62 -16.42
C PRO A 38 -1.97 -5.27 -17.34
N ASP A 39 -2.84 -6.22 -17.67
CA ASP A 39 -4.08 -5.98 -18.43
C ASP A 39 -5.19 -5.34 -17.55
N ILE A 40 -5.01 -5.34 -16.23
CA ILE A 40 -5.98 -4.83 -15.25
C ILE A 40 -5.53 -3.51 -14.63
N GLU A 41 -4.25 -3.38 -14.28
CA GLU A 41 -3.70 -2.15 -13.70
C GLU A 41 -3.14 -1.25 -14.78
N ASP A 42 -3.64 0.00 -14.80
CA ASP A 42 -3.21 1.00 -15.75
C ASP A 42 -1.69 1.20 -15.72
N ALA A 43 -1.07 1.20 -16.90
CA ALA A 43 0.37 1.38 -17.06
C ALA A 43 0.86 2.71 -16.43
N ASP A 44 0.01 3.73 -16.38
CA ASP A 44 0.34 5.01 -15.78
C ASP A 44 0.41 4.95 -14.25
N ILE A 45 -0.38 4.10 -13.60
CA ILE A 45 -0.24 3.80 -12.16
C ILE A 45 1.12 3.14 -11.90
N LYS A 46 1.54 2.21 -12.77
CA LYS A 46 2.86 1.55 -12.68
C LYS A 46 3.99 2.55 -12.89
N ARG A 47 3.90 3.42 -13.91
CA ARG A 47 4.85 4.53 -14.13
C ARG A 47 4.98 5.39 -12.88
N PHE A 48 3.86 5.92 -12.39
CA PHE A 48 3.83 6.80 -11.22
C PHE A 48 4.48 6.11 -9.99
N ARG A 49 4.15 4.83 -9.78
CA ARG A 49 4.71 4.04 -8.69
C ARG A 49 6.25 3.99 -8.74
N ILE A 50 6.79 3.74 -9.94
CA ILE A 50 8.23 3.64 -10.20
C ILE A 50 8.93 5.00 -10.10
N GLU A 51 8.34 6.07 -10.61
CA GLU A 51 8.93 7.42 -10.57
C GLU A 51 9.12 7.92 -9.13
N VAL A 52 8.13 7.75 -8.27
CA VAL A 52 8.24 8.12 -6.84
C VAL A 52 9.26 7.24 -6.12
N ALA A 53 9.30 5.93 -6.39
CA ALA A 53 10.30 5.04 -5.82
C ALA A 53 11.73 5.45 -6.23
N LYS A 54 11.92 5.80 -7.50
CA LYS A 54 13.18 6.31 -8.05
C LYS A 54 13.58 7.65 -7.44
N TYR A 55 12.62 8.55 -7.26
CA TYR A 55 12.85 9.85 -6.59
C TYR A 55 13.36 9.66 -5.17
N LEU A 56 12.83 8.69 -4.44
CA LEU A 56 13.26 8.35 -3.08
C LEU A 56 14.54 7.50 -3.01
N GLY A 57 14.97 6.91 -4.12
CA GLY A 57 16.07 5.95 -4.14
C GLY A 57 15.75 4.65 -3.41
N ILE A 58 14.48 4.25 -3.36
CA ILE A 58 14.01 3.04 -2.65
C ILE A 58 13.46 2.03 -3.65
N GLU A 59 13.91 0.78 -3.56
CA GLU A 59 13.35 -0.31 -4.36
C GLU A 59 11.96 -0.72 -3.84
N ILE A 60 11.05 -1.03 -4.76
CA ILE A 60 9.71 -1.51 -4.40
C ILE A 60 9.82 -2.98 -4.00
N THR A 61 9.37 -3.28 -2.78
CA THR A 61 9.18 -4.64 -2.29
C THR A 61 7.76 -5.10 -2.61
N TYR A 62 7.61 -6.34 -3.08
CA TYR A 62 6.33 -6.88 -3.53
C TYR A 62 5.83 -8.00 -2.61
N ALA A 63 4.58 -7.89 -2.17
CA ALA A 63 3.84 -8.97 -1.50
C ALA A 63 2.72 -9.45 -2.44
N ASN A 64 3.11 -10.22 -3.47
CA ASN A 64 2.21 -10.54 -4.57
C ASN A 64 1.47 -11.87 -4.37
N HIS A 65 0.33 -12.00 -5.04
CA HIS A 65 -0.24 -13.30 -5.36
C HIS A 65 0.76 -14.11 -6.21
N SER A 66 0.82 -15.44 -6.03
CA SER A 66 1.73 -16.32 -6.80
C SER A 66 1.62 -16.10 -8.31
N ASP A 67 0.38 -15.98 -8.78
CA ASP A 67 0.05 -15.83 -10.20
C ASP A 67 -0.29 -14.38 -10.56
N TRP A 68 0.33 -13.38 -9.93
CA TRP A 68 -0.03 -11.96 -10.10
C TRP A 68 -0.04 -11.47 -11.56
N GLU A 69 0.78 -12.06 -12.43
CA GLU A 69 0.88 -11.69 -13.85
C GLU A 69 -0.41 -12.01 -14.62
N THR A 70 -1.13 -13.07 -14.23
CA THR A 70 -2.31 -13.57 -14.97
C THR A 70 -3.59 -13.48 -14.16
N ALA A 71 -3.50 -13.52 -12.83
CA ALA A 71 -4.64 -13.47 -11.93
C ALA A 71 -5.37 -12.12 -12.04
N THR A 72 -6.66 -12.18 -12.31
CA THR A 72 -7.56 -11.03 -12.33
C THR A 72 -8.50 -11.06 -11.13
N PRO A 73 -9.12 -9.93 -10.74
CA PRO A 73 -10.13 -9.94 -9.69
C PRO A 73 -11.29 -10.93 -9.93
N ILE A 74 -11.65 -11.16 -11.19
CA ILE A 74 -12.69 -12.11 -11.58
C ILE A 74 -12.17 -13.54 -11.49
N SER A 75 -11.00 -13.84 -12.06
CA SER A 75 -10.48 -15.22 -12.11
C SER A 75 -10.34 -15.81 -10.70
N VAL A 76 -9.76 -15.05 -9.76
CA VAL A 76 -9.58 -15.54 -8.37
C VAL A 76 -10.91 -15.76 -7.63
N CYS A 77 -11.99 -15.08 -8.04
CA CYS A 77 -13.32 -15.34 -7.50
C CYS A 77 -13.96 -16.57 -8.14
N LEU A 78 -13.77 -16.77 -9.45
CA LEU A 78 -14.25 -17.95 -10.16
C LEU A 78 -13.55 -19.23 -9.69
N ASP A 79 -12.23 -19.20 -9.50
CA ASP A 79 -11.44 -20.32 -9.00
C ASP A 79 -11.90 -20.74 -7.60
N ALA A 80 -12.20 -19.75 -6.76
CA ALA A 80 -12.73 -19.98 -5.42
C ALA A 80 -14.24 -20.31 -5.40
N LYS A 81 -14.92 -20.24 -6.55
CA LYS A 81 -16.38 -20.40 -6.71
C LYS A 81 -17.18 -19.51 -5.76
N ALA A 82 -16.66 -18.32 -5.45
CA ALA A 82 -17.24 -17.40 -4.50
C ALA A 82 -16.84 -15.95 -4.78
N TRP A 83 -17.80 -15.04 -4.67
CA TRP A 83 -17.55 -13.59 -4.79
C TRP A 83 -17.33 -12.91 -3.44
N LYS A 84 -18.02 -13.39 -2.41
CA LYS A 84 -17.94 -12.95 -1.01
C LYS A 84 -18.11 -14.16 -0.11
N VAL A 85 -17.51 -14.12 1.08
CA VAL A 85 -17.70 -15.14 2.12
C VAL A 85 -18.37 -14.46 3.31
N GLY A 86 -19.59 -14.89 3.65
CA GLY A 86 -20.42 -14.26 4.68
C GLY A 86 -20.59 -12.75 4.45
N ALA A 87 -20.44 -11.95 5.51
CA ALA A 87 -20.46 -10.49 5.46
C ALA A 87 -19.11 -9.85 5.05
N GLY A 88 -18.15 -10.63 4.53
CA GLY A 88 -16.81 -10.17 4.18
C GLY A 88 -16.76 -9.24 2.97
N SER A 89 -15.56 -8.70 2.69
CA SER A 89 -15.28 -7.95 1.45
C SER A 89 -15.36 -8.86 0.22
N VAL A 90 -15.33 -8.27 -0.97
CA VAL A 90 -15.15 -9.05 -2.21
C VAL A 90 -13.88 -9.88 -2.11
N LEU A 91 -13.99 -11.16 -2.47
CA LEU A 91 -12.98 -12.18 -2.21
C LEU A 91 -11.63 -11.87 -2.87
N CYS A 92 -11.64 -11.21 -4.04
CA CYS A 92 -10.43 -10.75 -4.72
C CYS A 92 -9.54 -9.87 -3.83
N THR A 93 -10.11 -9.06 -2.93
CA THR A 93 -9.34 -8.23 -1.98
C THR A 93 -8.54 -9.09 -1.00
N ASN A 94 -9.10 -10.23 -0.59
CA ASN A 94 -8.37 -11.17 0.24
C ASN A 94 -7.28 -11.87 -0.57
N ARG A 95 -7.63 -12.47 -1.70
CA ARG A 95 -6.72 -13.29 -2.51
C ARG A 95 -5.53 -12.51 -3.06
N LEU A 96 -5.78 -11.34 -3.63
CA LEU A 96 -4.74 -10.57 -4.32
C LEU A 96 -3.93 -9.66 -3.39
N LYS A 97 -4.44 -9.36 -2.18
CA LYS A 97 -3.82 -8.35 -1.31
C LYS A 97 -3.67 -8.82 0.13
N THR A 98 -4.77 -9.16 0.80
CA THR A 98 -4.71 -9.44 2.24
C THR A 98 -3.90 -10.69 2.57
N ALA A 99 -4.11 -11.79 1.86
CA ALA A 99 -3.40 -13.04 2.09
C ALA A 99 -1.90 -12.95 1.74
N PRO A 100 -1.50 -12.38 0.58
CA PRO A 100 -0.07 -12.11 0.31
C PRO A 100 0.59 -11.22 1.37
N PHE A 101 -0.09 -10.18 1.82
CA PHE A 101 0.41 -9.33 2.90
C PHE A 101 0.58 -10.10 4.22
N ASP A 102 -0.36 -10.98 4.57
CA ASP A 102 -0.27 -11.81 5.78
C ASP A 102 0.91 -12.79 5.72
N VAL A 103 1.21 -13.35 4.54
CA VAL A 103 2.42 -14.16 4.31
C VAL A 103 3.68 -13.32 4.52
N TRP A 104 3.73 -12.14 3.90
CA TRP A 104 4.87 -11.23 4.03
C TRP A 104 5.13 -10.84 5.49
N LEU A 105 4.08 -10.53 6.26
CA LEU A 105 4.19 -10.23 7.69
C LEU A 105 4.83 -11.37 8.47
N LYS A 106 4.40 -12.61 8.25
CA LYS A 106 4.91 -13.78 8.95
C LYS A 106 6.37 -14.05 8.64
N GLU A 107 6.79 -13.80 7.41
CA GLU A 107 8.15 -14.08 6.94
C GLU A 107 9.14 -12.96 7.28
N ASN A 108 8.70 -11.70 7.26
CA ASN A 108 9.60 -10.53 7.35
C ASN A 108 9.49 -9.76 8.67
N ASP A 109 8.38 -9.89 9.39
CA ASP A 109 8.19 -9.25 10.70
C ASP A 109 7.35 -10.11 11.65
N PRO A 110 7.79 -11.34 11.98
CA PRO A 110 7.04 -12.25 12.85
C PRO A 110 6.81 -11.68 14.26
N ASP A 111 7.70 -10.79 14.71
CA ASP A 111 7.69 -10.22 16.05
C ASP A 111 7.04 -8.82 16.12
N GLY A 112 6.57 -8.27 14.97
CA GLY A 112 5.88 -6.98 14.93
C GLY A 112 6.77 -5.77 15.29
N ASN A 113 8.04 -5.81 14.89
CA ASN A 113 9.03 -4.78 15.20
C ASN A 113 8.97 -3.56 14.27
N ASN A 114 8.16 -3.59 13.22
CA ASN A 114 8.05 -2.52 12.23
C ASN A 114 6.78 -1.67 12.42
N ILE A 115 6.78 -0.48 11.81
CA ILE A 115 5.59 0.39 11.75
C ILE A 115 5.03 0.39 10.33
N TYR A 116 3.72 0.19 10.22
CA TYR A 116 2.99 0.08 8.95
C TYR A 116 2.22 1.36 8.63
N TYR A 117 2.60 2.06 7.56
CA TYR A 117 2.05 3.36 7.19
C TYR A 117 0.99 3.27 6.10
N TYR A 118 -0.17 3.87 6.36
CA TYR A 118 -1.31 3.91 5.44
C TYR A 118 -1.63 5.34 4.99
N GLY A 119 -1.97 5.51 3.71
CA GLY A 119 -2.46 6.77 3.15
C GLY A 119 -3.96 6.97 3.35
N PHE A 120 -4.43 6.93 4.60
CA PHE A 120 -5.81 7.33 4.93
C PHE A 120 -5.86 8.82 5.26
N GLU A 121 -6.89 9.49 4.75
CA GLU A 121 -7.05 10.93 4.92
C GLU A 121 -7.70 11.30 6.27
N PRO A 122 -7.56 12.56 6.72
CA PRO A 122 -8.18 13.03 7.96
C PRO A 122 -9.70 12.86 8.03
N ASN A 123 -10.38 12.87 6.88
CA ASN A 123 -11.82 12.65 6.75
C ASN A 123 -12.23 11.16 6.79
N GLU A 124 -11.29 10.23 7.03
CA GLU A 124 -11.52 8.78 7.09
C GLU A 124 -11.30 8.15 8.48
N PRO A 125 -11.79 8.75 9.59
CA PRO A 125 -11.44 8.30 10.94
C PRO A 125 -11.87 6.85 11.23
N ALA A 126 -12.99 6.40 10.64
CA ALA A 126 -13.45 5.02 10.78
C ALA A 126 -12.48 4.01 10.14
N ARG A 127 -11.84 4.37 9.02
CA ARG A 127 -10.83 3.51 8.37
C ARG A 127 -9.55 3.44 9.19
N ILE A 128 -9.12 4.58 9.75
CA ILE A 128 -7.97 4.68 10.65
C ILE A 128 -8.18 3.79 11.87
N GLN A 129 -9.29 4.00 12.61
CA GLN A 129 -9.62 3.23 13.81
C GLN A 129 -9.73 1.73 13.52
N ARG A 130 -10.41 1.35 12.43
CA ARG A 130 -10.56 -0.06 12.07
C ARG A 130 -9.20 -0.70 11.76
N ARG A 131 -8.33 -0.01 11.02
CA ARG A 131 -7.04 -0.58 10.60
C ARG A 131 -6.07 -0.69 11.77
N SER A 132 -5.98 0.33 12.61
CA SER A 132 -5.16 0.29 13.82
C SER A 132 -5.65 -0.79 14.78
N GLY A 133 -6.96 -0.97 14.95
CA GLY A 133 -7.53 -2.05 15.76
C GLY A 133 -7.17 -3.45 15.24
N ILE A 134 -7.32 -3.69 13.93
CA ILE A 134 -7.03 -5.01 13.33
C ILE A 134 -5.54 -5.37 13.44
N LEU A 135 -4.64 -4.44 13.10
CA LEU A 135 -3.20 -4.71 13.17
C LEU A 135 -2.67 -4.70 14.61
N GLY A 136 -3.17 -3.80 15.45
CA GLY A 136 -2.80 -3.75 16.87
C GLY A 136 -3.19 -5.02 17.63
N ALA A 137 -4.38 -5.59 17.36
CA ALA A 137 -4.78 -6.88 17.92
C ALA A 137 -3.88 -8.05 17.50
N ARG A 138 -3.07 -7.86 16.44
CA ARG A 138 -2.10 -8.82 15.92
C ARG A 138 -0.66 -8.49 16.34
N GLY A 139 -0.44 -7.46 17.17
CA GLY A 139 0.89 -7.04 17.64
C GLY A 139 1.63 -6.06 16.73
N TYR A 140 0.99 -5.54 15.67
CA TYR A 140 1.64 -4.63 14.72
C TYR A 140 1.28 -3.17 14.98
N GLN A 141 2.26 -2.29 14.78
CA GLN A 141 2.09 -0.84 14.91
C GLN A 141 1.68 -0.20 13.57
N THR A 142 0.80 0.81 13.62
CA THR A 142 0.36 1.54 12.41
C THR A 142 0.58 3.03 12.52
N GLY A 143 0.94 3.67 11.41
CA GLY A 143 1.05 5.12 11.28
C GLY A 143 0.19 5.68 10.15
N PHE A 144 -0.24 6.94 10.29
CA PHE A 144 -1.11 7.62 9.33
C PHE A 144 -0.54 9.03 9.03
N PRO A 145 0.42 9.17 8.10
CA PRO A 145 1.13 10.44 7.95
C PRO A 145 0.29 11.61 7.45
N LEU A 146 -0.82 11.35 6.74
CA LEU A 146 -1.68 12.43 6.23
C LEU A 146 -2.41 13.21 7.34
N ILE A 147 -2.40 12.70 8.58
CA ILE A 147 -2.91 13.40 9.78
C ILE A 147 -1.79 13.97 10.66
N TRP A 148 -0.52 13.91 10.23
CA TRP A 148 0.56 14.56 10.97
C TRP A 148 0.46 16.08 10.88
N ASP A 149 0.76 16.75 11.99
CA ASP A 149 0.81 18.22 12.08
C ASP A 149 1.91 18.79 11.16
N GLU A 150 3.07 18.14 11.13
CA GLU A 150 4.21 18.54 10.31
C GLU A 150 4.33 17.66 9.05
N ARG A 151 3.86 18.19 7.92
CA ARG A 151 4.10 17.66 6.57
C ARG A 151 4.73 18.71 5.68
N THR A 152 5.56 18.26 4.75
CA THR A 152 6.29 19.11 3.80
C THR A 152 5.78 19.00 2.37
N THR A 153 5.12 17.90 2.02
CA THR A 153 4.54 17.67 0.70
C THR A 153 3.04 17.46 0.84
N HIS A 154 2.28 18.30 0.12
CA HIS A 154 0.81 18.22 0.05
C HIS A 154 0.34 17.72 -1.31
N ASP A 155 1.14 17.97 -2.34
CA ASP A 155 0.95 17.44 -3.67
C ASP A 155 2.25 16.88 -4.26
N ILE A 156 2.19 15.66 -4.80
CA ILE A 156 3.33 15.03 -5.48
C ILE A 156 3.84 15.85 -6.67
N SER A 157 2.99 16.67 -7.30
CA SER A 157 3.37 17.51 -8.43
C SER A 157 4.40 18.59 -8.04
N GLU A 158 4.47 18.97 -6.75
CA GLU A 158 5.49 19.87 -6.20
C GLU A 158 6.91 19.33 -6.41
N LEU A 159 7.05 18.01 -6.58
CA LEU A 159 8.32 17.30 -6.78
C LEU A 159 8.62 17.03 -8.25
N GLY A 160 7.83 17.59 -9.18
CA GLY A 160 7.98 17.38 -10.62
C GLY A 160 7.50 16.02 -11.12
N ILE A 161 6.77 15.25 -10.31
CA ILE A 161 6.21 13.95 -10.67
C ILE A 161 4.73 14.12 -11.03
N PRO A 162 4.31 13.85 -12.28
CA PRO A 162 2.91 13.95 -12.66
C PRO A 162 2.04 12.92 -11.93
N LYS A 163 0.90 13.36 -11.38
CA LYS A 163 -0.12 12.46 -10.82
C LYS A 163 -0.55 11.43 -11.86
N PRO A 164 -0.99 10.22 -11.42
CA PRO A 164 -1.49 9.25 -12.36
C PRO A 164 -2.82 9.72 -12.98
N LEU A 165 -3.07 9.38 -14.24
CA LEU A 165 -4.19 9.80 -15.09
C LEU A 165 -5.59 9.71 -14.43
N PRO A 166 -5.92 8.71 -13.60
CA PRO A 166 -7.20 8.68 -12.89
C PRO A 166 -7.45 9.87 -11.94
N TYR A 167 -6.43 10.70 -11.68
CA TYR A 167 -6.49 11.91 -10.87
C TYR A 167 -6.40 13.20 -11.70
N GLY A 168 -6.32 13.09 -13.03
CA GLY A 168 -6.37 14.23 -13.95
C GLY A 168 -7.82 14.60 -14.26
N HIS A 169 -8.27 15.75 -13.77
CA HIS A 169 -9.43 16.46 -14.27
C HIS A 169 -8.97 17.62 -15.16
#